data_AF-A0A356BF16-F1
#
_entry.id   AF-A0A356BF16-F1
#
_cell.length_a   1.000
_cell.length_b   1.000
_cell.length_c   1.000
_cell.angle_alpha   90.00
_cell.angle_beta   90.00
_cell.angle_gamma   90.00
#
_symmetry.space_group_name_H-M   'P 1'
#
loop_
_entity.id
_entity.type
_entity.pdbx_description
1 polymer ?
#
loop_
_entity_poly.entity_id
_entity_poly.type
_entity_poly.pdbx_seq_one_letter_code
_entity_poly.pdbx_strand_id
1 'polypeptide(L)'
;MSKDIAKIIYTETDEAPALATYSLLPIVQAFSAAAGIAVETRDISLSGRIIALFPEFLTAEQRIADALAELGEMANRPDANIIKLPNISASIPQLKAAIKELQQQGYALPEYPAEPKDDKERDIKARYDRIKGSAVNPVLREGNSDRRAPASVKQYAKKNPHSMGAWSASSKSHVAHMQSGDFYGSEQSATFAAADSLKIQHLNTDGSVKVLKDKVAVLEGEVVDAATMSKKALRAFYQHEIADANQQDVLLSLHLKATMMKVSDPIMFGHAVLEFFQPVFEKHAALFA
;
A
#
# COMPACT_ATOMS: atom_id res chain seq x y z
N MET A 1 33.92 24.82 14.59
CA MET A 1 32.63 24.50 13.95
C MET A 1 32.81 23.15 13.28
N SER A 2 32.10 22.11 13.71
CA SER A 2 32.12 20.84 12.99
C SER A 2 31.61 21.09 11.58
N LYS A 3 32.37 20.66 10.56
CA LYS A 3 31.82 20.55 9.21
C LYS A 3 30.80 19.43 9.29
N ASP A 4 29.52 19.76 9.41
CA ASP A 4 28.47 18.75 9.29
C ASP A 4 28.56 18.20 7.86
N ILE A 5 29.00 16.95 7.76
CA ILE A 5 29.20 16.25 6.50
C ILE A 5 27.80 16.04 5.91
N ALA A 6 27.57 16.55 4.70
CA ALA A 6 26.33 16.33 3.98
C ALA A 6 26.11 14.82 3.81
N LYS A 7 24.91 14.34 4.17
CA LYS A 7 24.57 12.92 4.21
C LYS A 7 23.46 12.61 3.23
N ILE A 8 23.63 11.53 2.48
CA ILE A 8 22.59 10.91 1.67
C ILE A 8 22.17 9.62 2.39
N ILE A 9 20.88 9.43 2.58
CA ILE A 9 20.33 8.15 3.01
C ILE A 9 19.90 7.34 1.80
N TYR A 10 20.45 6.14 1.66
CA TYR A 10 20.13 5.18 0.61
C TYR A 10 19.28 4.06 1.19
N THR A 11 18.04 3.90 0.74
CA THR A 11 17.17 2.88 1.34
C THR A 11 17.58 1.48 0.90
N GLU A 12 17.81 0.58 1.85
CA GLU A 12 17.82 -0.86 1.60
C GLU A 12 16.37 -1.36 1.56
N THR A 13 16.03 -2.10 0.51
CA THR A 13 14.65 -2.52 0.24
C THR A 13 14.57 -4.02 -0.02
N ASP A 14 13.77 -4.44 -0.99
CA ASP A 14 13.38 -5.84 -1.20
C ASP A 14 13.75 -6.30 -2.61
N GLU A 15 13.82 -7.62 -2.81
CA GLU A 15 13.86 -8.28 -4.12
C GLU A 15 14.95 -7.72 -5.07
N ALA A 16 14.60 -7.38 -6.32
CA ALA A 16 15.57 -6.95 -7.32
C ALA A 16 16.28 -5.62 -6.97
N PRO A 17 15.60 -4.56 -6.49
CA PRO A 17 16.27 -3.35 -6.01
C PRO A 17 17.26 -3.59 -4.87
N ALA A 18 16.97 -4.52 -3.95
CA ALA A 18 17.91 -4.90 -2.90
C ALA A 18 19.19 -5.48 -3.51
N LEU A 19 19.07 -6.49 -4.39
CA LEU A 19 20.21 -7.09 -5.09
C LEU A 19 21.04 -6.07 -5.88
N ALA A 20 20.37 -5.15 -6.57
CA ALA A 20 21.05 -4.08 -7.31
C ALA A 20 21.83 -3.13 -6.37
N THR A 21 21.28 -2.84 -5.18
CA THR A 21 21.94 -2.02 -4.16
C THR A 21 23.27 -2.64 -3.72
N TYR A 22 23.33 -3.95 -3.51
CA TYR A 22 24.60 -4.63 -3.14
C TYR A 22 25.72 -4.41 -4.17
N SER A 23 25.39 -4.24 -5.46
CA SER A 23 26.37 -3.95 -6.50
C SER A 23 26.66 -2.46 -6.65
N LEU A 24 25.63 -1.61 -6.63
CA LEU A 24 25.75 -0.20 -7.00
C LEU A 24 26.17 0.69 -5.82
N LEU A 25 25.73 0.39 -4.61
CA LEU A 25 25.97 1.23 -3.44
C LEU A 25 27.47 1.45 -3.13
N PRO A 26 28.36 0.44 -3.20
CA PRO A 26 29.78 0.66 -2.97
C PRO A 26 30.40 1.64 -3.99
N ILE A 27 29.92 1.62 -5.23
CA ILE A 27 30.35 2.56 -6.27
C ILE A 27 29.87 3.97 -5.93
N VAL A 28 28.59 4.14 -5.57
CA VAL A 28 28.03 5.44 -5.18
C VAL A 28 28.78 6.01 -3.97
N GLN A 29 29.04 5.20 -2.94
CA GLN A 29 29.82 5.58 -1.76
C GLN A 29 31.22 6.07 -2.13
N ALA A 30 31.95 5.34 -2.98
CA ALA A 30 33.30 5.72 -3.39
C ALA A 30 33.34 7.06 -4.14
N PHE A 31 32.40 7.30 -5.06
CA PHE A 31 32.33 8.55 -5.82
C PHE A 31 31.86 9.73 -4.96
N SER A 32 30.87 9.52 -4.08
CA SER A 32 30.38 10.56 -3.18
C SER A 32 31.40 10.99 -2.13
N ALA A 33 32.26 10.06 -1.67
CA ALA A 33 33.31 10.36 -0.71
C ALA A 33 34.32 11.41 -1.23
N ALA A 34 34.61 11.41 -2.54
CA ALA A 34 35.48 12.41 -3.17
C ALA A 34 34.93 13.84 -3.07
N ALA A 35 33.61 13.99 -2.93
CA ALA A 35 32.92 15.26 -2.70
C ALA A 35 32.69 15.57 -1.21
N GLY A 36 33.17 14.72 -0.29
CA GLY A 36 32.91 14.86 1.14
C GLY A 36 31.45 14.62 1.52
N ILE A 37 30.76 13.73 0.80
CA ILE A 37 29.36 13.35 1.07
C ILE A 37 29.34 11.93 1.64
N ALA A 38 28.73 11.76 2.80
CA ALA A 38 28.49 10.44 3.38
C ALA A 38 27.25 9.80 2.78
N VAL A 39 27.28 8.49 2.51
CA VAL A 39 26.12 7.72 2.07
C VAL A 39 25.88 6.58 3.05
N GLU A 40 24.79 6.69 3.82
CA GLU A 40 24.39 5.72 4.84
C GLU A 40 23.14 4.97 4.41
N THR A 41 22.96 3.75 4.91
CA THR A 41 21.77 2.96 4.62
C THR A 41 20.74 3.00 5.74
N ARG A 42 19.48 2.82 5.35
CA ARG A 42 18.36 2.56 6.27
C ARG A 42 17.52 1.43 5.70
N ASP A 43 17.37 0.38 6.49
CA ASP A 43 16.63 -0.82 6.09
C ASP A 43 15.13 -0.61 6.26
N ILE A 44 14.43 -0.52 5.13
CA ILE A 44 12.96 -0.44 5.07
C ILE A 44 12.37 -1.66 4.34
N SER A 45 13.14 -2.74 4.21
CA SER A 45 12.66 -4.02 3.71
C SER A 45 11.47 -4.53 4.53
N LEU A 46 10.70 -5.47 3.97
CA LEU A 46 9.62 -6.12 4.69
C LEU A 46 10.15 -6.86 5.92
N SER A 47 11.26 -7.58 5.81
CA SER A 47 11.87 -8.29 6.94
C SER A 47 12.33 -7.33 8.03
N GLY A 48 13.07 -6.28 7.68
CA GLY A 48 13.54 -5.27 8.64
C GLY A 48 12.38 -4.62 9.40
N ARG A 49 11.32 -4.21 8.68
CA ARG A 49 10.12 -3.64 9.32
C ARG A 49 9.36 -4.64 10.20
N ILE A 50 9.37 -5.93 9.88
CA ILE A 50 8.79 -6.96 10.76
C ILE A 50 9.62 -7.08 12.04
N ILE A 51 10.95 -7.20 11.93
CA ILE A 51 11.86 -7.35 13.07
C ILE A 51 11.74 -6.17 14.03
N ALA A 52 11.72 -4.93 13.50
CA ALA A 52 11.64 -3.71 14.30
C ALA A 52 10.32 -3.58 15.11
N LEU A 53 9.24 -4.25 14.70
CA LEU A 53 7.93 -4.17 15.36
C LEU A 53 7.77 -5.05 16.60
N PHE A 54 8.61 -6.08 16.74
CA PHE A 54 8.46 -7.11 17.77
C PHE A 54 9.74 -7.33 18.59
N PRO A 55 10.42 -6.26 19.08
CA PRO A 55 11.68 -6.42 19.80
C PRO A 55 11.55 -7.30 21.04
N GLU A 56 10.37 -7.37 21.66
CA GLU A 56 10.09 -8.21 22.82
C GLU A 56 10.10 -9.72 22.52
N PHE A 57 9.98 -10.11 21.26
CA PHE A 57 10.09 -11.50 20.80
C PHE A 57 11.52 -11.89 20.38
N LEU A 58 12.47 -10.97 20.47
CA LEU A 58 13.80 -11.11 19.90
C LEU A 58 14.89 -11.02 20.96
N THR A 59 16.01 -11.73 20.71
CA THR A 59 17.24 -11.55 21.49
C THR A 59 17.83 -10.17 21.25
N ALA A 60 18.76 -9.73 22.11
CA ALA A 60 19.37 -8.41 21.98
C ALA A 60 20.08 -8.23 20.63
N GLU A 61 20.68 -9.29 20.10
CA GLU A 61 21.45 -9.31 18.86
C GLU A 61 20.57 -9.34 17.61
N GLN A 62 19.33 -9.86 17.74
CA GLN A 62 18.35 -9.91 16.65
C GLN A 62 17.60 -8.60 16.46
N ARG A 63 17.61 -7.71 17.46
CA ARG A 63 16.88 -6.44 17.43
C ARG A 63 17.57 -5.47 16.48
N ILE A 64 16.76 -4.78 15.69
CA ILE A 64 17.19 -3.66 14.85
C ILE A 64 16.35 -2.43 15.17
N ALA A 65 16.86 -1.25 14.82
CA ALA A 65 16.11 0.00 14.99
C ALA A 65 14.94 0.10 14.01
N ASP A 66 13.88 0.84 14.39
CA ASP A 66 12.80 1.20 13.47
C ASP A 66 13.26 2.31 12.52
N ALA A 67 13.95 1.89 11.45
CA ALA A 67 14.49 2.80 10.45
C ALA A 67 13.39 3.54 9.67
N LEU A 68 12.16 3.00 9.58
CA LEU A 68 11.06 3.70 8.92
C LEU A 68 10.58 4.88 9.78
N ALA A 69 10.47 4.69 11.10
CA ALA A 69 10.17 5.78 12.03
C ALA A 69 11.26 6.87 11.97
N GLU A 70 12.54 6.47 12.03
CA GLU A 70 13.66 7.41 11.92
C GLU A 70 13.63 8.22 10.61
N LEU A 71 13.35 7.56 9.49
CA LEU A 71 13.23 8.24 8.20
C LEU A 71 12.03 9.19 8.12
N GLY A 72 10.92 8.88 8.80
CA GLY A 72 9.76 9.77 8.88
C GLY A 72 10.07 11.05 9.65
N GLU A 73 10.78 10.93 10.78
CA GLU A 73 11.28 12.10 11.52
C GLU A 73 12.27 12.90 10.65
N MET A 74 13.17 12.21 9.96
CA MET A 74 14.15 12.84 9.08
C MET A 74 13.49 13.59 7.92
N ALA A 75 12.45 13.05 7.28
CA ALA A 75 11.78 13.67 6.13
C ALA A 75 11.22 15.08 6.42
N ASN A 76 10.98 15.40 7.70
CA ASN A 76 10.52 16.70 8.17
C ASN A 76 11.66 17.71 8.43
N ARG A 77 12.92 17.31 8.25
CA ARG A 77 14.08 18.16 8.49
C ARG A 77 14.61 18.77 7.18
N PRO A 78 15.13 20.00 7.19
CA PRO A 78 15.64 20.66 6.00
C PRO A 78 16.91 20.02 5.43
N ASP A 79 17.63 19.22 6.22
CA ASP A 79 18.83 18.49 5.82
C ASP A 79 18.55 17.10 5.23
N ALA A 80 17.27 16.71 5.11
CA ALA A 80 16.88 15.41 4.60
C ALA A 80 17.27 15.23 3.13
N ASN A 81 18.08 14.21 2.84
CA ASN A 81 18.41 13.81 1.48
C ASN A 81 18.30 12.28 1.37
N ILE A 82 17.16 11.81 0.87
CA ILE A 82 16.78 10.39 0.88
C ILE A 82 16.63 9.90 -0.56
N ILE A 83 17.43 8.91 -0.95
CA ILE A 83 17.27 8.14 -2.18
C ILE A 83 16.41 6.92 -1.86
N LYS A 84 15.14 6.98 -2.26
CA LYS A 84 14.15 5.92 -2.04
C LYS A 84 14.04 4.98 -3.25
N LEU A 85 14.42 3.72 -3.06
CA LEU A 85 14.29 2.65 -4.06
C LEU A 85 12.91 1.98 -3.96
N PRO A 86 12.43 1.26 -5.00
CA PRO A 86 11.20 0.49 -4.90
C PRO A 86 11.27 -0.55 -3.76
N ASN A 87 10.14 -0.77 -3.07
CA ASN A 87 10.02 -1.70 -1.94
C ASN A 87 8.67 -2.41 -1.97
N ILE A 88 8.55 -3.53 -1.25
CA ILE A 88 7.31 -4.30 -1.13
C ILE A 88 6.27 -3.52 -0.33
N SER A 89 5.11 -3.31 -0.95
CA SER A 89 3.86 -3.06 -0.23
C SER A 89 3.20 -4.40 0.03
N ALA A 90 3.34 -4.95 1.24
CA ALA A 90 3.10 -6.38 1.45
C ALA A 90 1.62 -6.76 1.37
N SER A 91 1.30 -7.74 0.53
CA SER A 91 0.05 -8.50 0.63
C SER A 91 0.07 -9.44 1.86
N ILE A 92 -1.08 -9.98 2.26
CA ILE A 92 -1.14 -10.96 3.36
C ILE A 92 -0.27 -12.21 3.08
N PRO A 93 -0.30 -12.81 1.87
CA PRO A 93 0.58 -13.94 1.56
C PRO A 93 2.07 -13.60 1.69
N GLN A 94 2.51 -12.45 1.18
CA GLN A 94 3.91 -12.01 1.30
C GLN A 94 4.31 -11.78 2.76
N LEU A 95 3.43 -11.16 3.56
CA LEU A 95 3.67 -10.98 5.00
C LEU A 95 3.87 -12.33 5.70
N LYS A 96 2.96 -13.29 5.49
CA LYS A 96 3.06 -14.63 6.09
C LYS A 96 4.32 -15.37 5.64
N ALA A 97 4.70 -15.24 4.38
CA ALA A 97 5.92 -15.83 3.85
C ALA A 97 7.17 -15.26 4.54
N ALA A 98 7.25 -13.93 4.68
CA ALA A 98 8.36 -13.27 5.36
C ALA A 98 8.45 -13.63 6.85
N ILE A 99 7.31 -13.70 7.56
CA ILE A 99 7.26 -14.16 8.96
C ILE A 99 7.82 -15.58 9.06
N LYS A 100 7.35 -16.49 8.20
CA LYS A 100 7.80 -17.88 8.18
C LYS A 100 9.29 -18.02 7.89
N GLU A 101 9.81 -17.25 6.94
CA GLU A 101 11.24 -17.24 6.61
C GLU A 101 12.08 -16.76 7.80
N LEU A 102 11.67 -15.67 8.46
CA LEU A 102 12.35 -15.16 9.66
C LEU A 102 12.29 -16.16 10.82
N GLN A 103 11.17 -16.84 11.02
CA GLN A 103 11.06 -17.89 12.03
C GLN A 103 12.00 -19.07 11.75
N GLN A 104 12.16 -19.46 10.48
CA GLN A 104 13.14 -20.48 10.09
C GLN A 104 14.59 -20.05 10.37
N GLN A 105 14.86 -18.75 10.40
CA GLN A 105 16.14 -18.16 10.76
C GLN A 105 16.29 -17.93 12.28
N GLY A 106 15.32 -18.35 13.10
CA GLY A 106 15.38 -18.29 14.56
C GLY A 106 14.82 -17.02 15.19
N TYR A 107 14.12 -16.17 14.44
CA TYR A 107 13.37 -15.04 15.01
C TYR A 107 12.04 -15.56 15.56
N ALA A 108 11.83 -15.49 16.88
CA ALA A 108 10.64 -16.05 17.54
C ALA A 108 9.38 -15.18 17.38
N LEU A 109 9.14 -14.68 16.17
CA LEU A 109 8.06 -13.77 15.81
C LEU A 109 6.69 -14.47 15.85
N PRO A 110 5.63 -13.77 16.30
CA PRO A 110 4.28 -14.33 16.31
C PRO A 110 3.72 -14.50 14.89
N GLU A 111 2.81 -15.46 14.72
CA GLU A 111 2.05 -15.62 13.48
C GLU A 111 1.13 -14.41 13.23
N TYR A 112 0.72 -14.20 11.97
CA TYR A 112 -0.33 -13.25 11.64
C TYR A 112 -1.73 -13.84 11.91
N PRO A 113 -2.49 -13.36 12.92
CA PRO A 113 -3.81 -13.90 13.22
C PRO A 113 -4.84 -13.25 12.29
N ALA A 114 -5.35 -14.02 11.33
CA ALA A 114 -6.36 -13.54 10.40
C ALA A 114 -7.67 -13.14 11.13
N GLU A 115 -8.05 -13.94 12.11
CA GLU A 115 -9.24 -13.77 12.96
C GLU A 115 -8.82 -13.79 14.44
N PRO A 116 -8.49 -12.62 15.02
CA PRO A 116 -7.93 -12.56 16.35
C PRO A 116 -8.98 -12.89 17.42
N LYS A 117 -8.67 -13.81 18.32
CA LYS A 117 -9.59 -14.35 19.34
C LYS A 117 -9.46 -13.66 20.69
N ASP A 118 -8.29 -13.08 20.98
CA ASP A 118 -8.00 -12.41 22.24
C ASP A 118 -7.29 -11.05 22.04
N ASP A 119 -7.03 -10.34 23.14
CA ASP A 119 -6.38 -9.02 23.10
C ASP A 119 -4.95 -9.08 22.58
N LYS A 120 -4.24 -10.19 22.82
CA LYS A 120 -2.87 -10.37 22.36
C LYS A 120 -2.83 -10.54 20.85
N GLU A 121 -3.70 -11.38 20.29
CA GLU A 121 -3.84 -11.55 18.85
C GLU A 121 -4.33 -10.26 18.18
N ARG A 122 -5.22 -9.49 18.83
CA ARG A 122 -5.64 -8.17 18.34
C ARG A 122 -4.47 -7.19 18.26
N ASP A 123 -3.62 -7.14 19.28
CA ASP A 123 -2.40 -6.32 19.27
C ASP A 123 -1.42 -6.74 18.17
N ILE A 124 -1.11 -8.04 18.08
CA ILE A 124 -0.22 -8.59 17.05
C ILE A 124 -0.74 -8.25 15.65
N LYS A 125 -2.04 -8.47 15.40
CA LYS A 125 -2.68 -8.12 14.14
C LYS A 125 -2.56 -6.63 13.84
N ALA A 126 -2.84 -5.77 14.81
CA ALA A 126 -2.78 -4.32 14.65
C ALA A 126 -1.37 -3.87 14.26
N ARG A 127 -0.32 -4.43 14.89
CA ARG A 127 1.08 -4.14 14.56
C ARG A 127 1.43 -4.59 13.15
N TYR A 128 1.11 -5.81 12.75
CA TYR A 128 1.32 -6.27 11.38
C TYR A 128 0.51 -5.46 10.35
N ASP A 129 -0.72 -5.08 10.68
CA ASP A 129 -1.58 -4.30 9.80
C ASP A 129 -1.04 -2.88 9.52
N ARG A 130 -0.16 -2.36 10.40
CA ARG A 130 0.58 -1.10 10.17
C ARG A 130 1.66 -1.22 9.10
N ILE A 131 2.31 -2.38 8.97
CA ILE A 131 3.41 -2.57 8.01
C ILE A 131 3.01 -3.29 6.71
N LYS A 132 1.82 -3.89 6.65
CA LYS A 132 1.26 -4.44 5.40
C LYS A 132 0.69 -3.34 4.49
N GLY A 133 0.65 -3.59 3.19
CA GLY A 133 0.26 -2.61 2.18
C GLY A 133 1.29 -1.49 2.03
N SER A 134 0.87 -0.33 1.54
CA SER A 134 1.77 0.82 1.32
C SER A 134 2.11 1.55 2.62
N ALA A 135 2.91 0.92 3.50
CA ALA A 135 3.30 1.48 4.80
C ALA A 135 4.42 2.52 4.71
N VAL A 136 5.32 2.41 3.72
CA VAL A 136 6.50 3.29 3.63
C VAL A 136 6.19 4.64 2.99
N ASN A 137 5.45 4.66 1.88
CA ASN A 137 5.18 5.92 1.16
C ASN A 137 4.50 7.00 2.00
N PRO A 138 3.47 6.70 2.83
CA PRO A 138 2.83 7.71 3.66
C PRO A 138 3.75 8.35 4.70
N VAL A 139 4.85 7.69 5.07
CA VAL A 139 5.81 8.19 6.06
C VAL A 139 6.88 9.07 5.41
N LEU A 140 7.26 8.79 4.15
CA LEU A 140 8.38 9.47 3.48
C LEU A 140 7.94 10.61 2.55
N ARG A 141 6.65 10.74 2.26
CA ARG A 141 6.12 11.72 1.30
C ARG A 141 5.59 12.96 2.00
N GLU A 142 6.47 13.61 2.76
CA GLU A 142 6.22 14.93 3.38
C GLU A 142 6.35 16.06 2.35
N GLY A 143 5.61 15.94 1.24
CA GLY A 143 5.67 16.86 0.12
C GLY A 143 4.90 16.38 -1.11
N ASN A 144 4.83 17.25 -2.11
CA ASN A 144 4.18 16.95 -3.39
C ASN A 144 5.10 16.17 -4.35
N SER A 145 4.55 15.76 -5.49
CA SER A 145 5.26 14.92 -6.47
C SER A 145 5.63 15.70 -7.74
N ASP A 146 6.94 15.88 -8.01
CA ASP A 146 7.46 16.19 -9.36
C ASP A 146 7.86 14.87 -10.05
N ARG A 147 7.12 14.48 -11.10
CA ARG A 147 7.38 13.26 -11.88
C ARG A 147 7.38 13.57 -13.37
N ARG A 148 8.50 13.29 -14.02
CA ARG A 148 8.70 13.51 -15.46
C ARG A 148 9.74 12.55 -16.02
N ALA A 149 9.57 12.17 -17.29
CA ALA A 149 10.59 11.41 -18.01
C ALA A 149 11.82 12.31 -18.26
N PRO A 150 13.05 11.87 -17.90
CA PRO A 150 14.26 12.64 -18.20
C PRO A 150 14.45 12.84 -19.71
N ALA A 151 15.02 13.98 -20.12
CA ALA A 151 15.23 14.31 -21.52
C ALA A 151 16.12 13.29 -22.25
N SER A 152 17.17 12.79 -21.56
CA SER A 152 18.05 11.73 -22.06
C SER A 152 17.28 10.43 -22.36
N VAL A 153 16.42 10.01 -21.43
CA VAL A 153 15.55 8.83 -21.60
C VAL A 153 14.57 9.04 -22.76
N LYS A 154 13.95 10.22 -22.87
CA LYS A 154 13.02 10.54 -23.97
C LYS A 154 13.73 10.53 -25.32
N GLN A 155 14.95 11.07 -25.41
CA GLN A 155 15.74 11.04 -26.65
C GLN A 155 16.15 9.62 -27.01
N TYR A 156 16.54 8.80 -26.03
CA TYR A 156 16.84 7.40 -26.25
C TYR A 156 15.62 6.64 -26.79
N ALA A 157 14.43 6.84 -26.21
CA ALA A 157 13.19 6.21 -26.68
C ALA A 157 12.77 6.64 -28.10
N LYS A 158 13.13 7.88 -28.52
CA LYS A 158 12.93 8.33 -29.91
C LYS A 158 13.85 7.60 -30.89
N LYS A 159 15.10 7.35 -30.49
CA LYS A 159 16.10 6.64 -31.32
C LYS A 159 15.91 5.12 -31.32
N ASN A 160 15.36 4.59 -30.23
CA ASN A 160 15.09 3.17 -30.02
C ASN A 160 13.62 2.99 -29.63
N PRO A 161 12.69 3.10 -30.59
CA PRO A 161 11.27 2.92 -30.31
C PRO A 161 11.01 1.52 -29.74
N HIS A 162 10.31 1.46 -28.61
CA HIS A 162 9.81 0.19 -28.09
C HIS A 162 8.60 -0.27 -28.91
N SER A 163 8.31 -1.57 -28.85
CA SER A 163 7.14 -2.14 -29.51
C SER A 163 5.86 -1.48 -29.01
N MET A 164 5.04 -0.99 -29.94
CA MET A 164 3.68 -0.51 -29.67
C MET A 164 2.73 -1.39 -30.47
N GLY A 165 1.77 -2.03 -29.80
CA GLY A 165 0.76 -2.85 -30.46
C GLY A 165 -0.07 -2.00 -31.43
N ALA A 166 -0.37 -2.56 -32.61
CA ALA A 166 -1.27 -1.92 -33.56
C ALA A 166 -2.68 -1.84 -33.00
N TRP A 167 -3.33 -0.69 -33.16
CA TRP A 167 -4.74 -0.50 -32.77
C TRP A 167 -5.65 -0.68 -33.98
N SER A 168 -6.71 -1.47 -33.81
CA SER A 168 -7.76 -1.63 -34.82
C SER A 168 -8.95 -0.74 -34.50
N ALA A 169 -9.55 -0.14 -35.53
CA ALA A 169 -10.83 0.55 -35.40
C ALA A 169 -11.99 -0.40 -35.03
N SER A 170 -11.82 -1.71 -35.25
CA SER A 170 -12.77 -2.75 -34.83
C SER A 170 -12.49 -3.30 -33.41
N SER A 171 -11.61 -2.66 -32.64
CA SER A 171 -11.34 -3.06 -31.25
C SER A 171 -12.60 -2.99 -30.40
N LYS A 172 -12.93 -4.10 -29.74
CA LYS A 172 -14.02 -4.16 -28.74
C LYS A 172 -13.57 -3.81 -27.32
N SER A 173 -12.26 -3.63 -27.09
CA SER A 173 -11.73 -3.26 -25.78
C SER A 173 -12.32 -1.92 -25.33
N HIS A 174 -12.92 -1.91 -24.14
CA HIS A 174 -13.51 -0.73 -23.52
C HIS A 174 -13.36 -0.80 -21.99
N VAL A 175 -13.60 0.32 -21.32
CA VAL A 175 -13.69 0.39 -19.86
C VAL A 175 -15.16 0.36 -19.49
N ALA A 176 -15.55 -0.63 -18.68
CA ALA A 176 -16.82 -0.63 -17.99
C ALA A 176 -16.63 -0.07 -16.57
N HIS A 177 -17.53 0.83 -16.16
CA HIS A 177 -17.55 1.39 -14.81
C HIS A 177 -18.98 1.61 -14.33
N MET A 178 -19.16 1.63 -13.01
CA MET A 178 -20.47 1.90 -12.40
C MET A 178 -20.98 3.31 -12.79
N GLN A 179 -22.29 3.41 -12.98
CA GLN A 179 -22.98 4.67 -13.32
C GLN A 179 -23.67 5.33 -12.11
N SER A 180 -23.82 4.59 -11.01
CA SER A 180 -24.37 5.08 -9.74
C SER A 180 -24.07 4.11 -8.60
N GLY A 181 -24.19 4.58 -7.36
CA GLY A 181 -23.98 3.76 -6.15
C GLY A 181 -22.51 3.42 -5.87
N ASP A 182 -21.58 4.13 -6.51
CA ASP A 182 -20.15 4.06 -6.30
C ASP A 182 -19.65 5.22 -5.42
N PHE A 183 -18.34 5.24 -5.18
CA PHE A 183 -17.73 6.32 -4.39
C PHE A 183 -17.94 7.67 -5.05
N TYR A 184 -17.76 7.77 -6.37
CA TYR A 184 -17.93 9.02 -7.12
C TYR A 184 -19.35 9.58 -6.98
N GLY A 185 -20.37 8.75 -7.21
CA GLY A 185 -21.76 9.19 -7.16
C GLY A 185 -22.32 9.45 -5.75
N SER A 186 -21.58 9.13 -4.69
CA SER A 186 -22.03 9.30 -3.29
C SER A 186 -21.16 10.24 -2.46
N GLU A 187 -20.08 10.78 -3.04
CA GLU A 187 -19.14 11.64 -2.34
C GLU A 187 -19.82 12.93 -1.83
N GLN A 188 -19.52 13.25 -0.58
CA GLN A 188 -19.82 14.54 0.03
C GLN A 188 -18.52 15.10 0.60
N SER A 189 -18.32 16.41 0.42
CA SER A 189 -17.10 17.10 0.80
C SER A 189 -17.42 18.31 1.67
N ALA A 190 -16.57 18.59 2.65
CA ALA A 190 -16.63 19.78 3.49
C ALA A 190 -15.24 20.37 3.74
N THR A 191 -15.14 21.70 3.67
CA THR A 191 -13.93 22.45 4.08
C THR A 191 -14.16 23.04 5.46
N PHE A 192 -13.25 22.77 6.39
CA PHE A 192 -13.39 23.20 7.78
C PHE A 192 -12.83 24.60 7.98
N ALA A 193 -13.66 25.51 8.51
CA ALA A 193 -13.25 26.90 8.73
C ALA A 193 -12.35 27.11 9.97
N ALA A 194 -12.22 26.10 10.82
CA ALA A 194 -11.36 26.09 12.00
C ALA A 194 -10.96 24.65 12.34
N ALA A 195 -9.91 24.48 13.12
CA ALA A 195 -9.54 23.16 13.63
C ALA A 195 -10.65 22.57 14.52
N ASP A 196 -10.92 21.28 14.35
CA ASP A 196 -12.00 20.56 15.05
C ASP A 196 -11.63 19.08 15.24
N SER A 197 -12.53 18.30 15.83
CA SER A 197 -12.39 16.85 15.94
C SER A 197 -13.68 16.14 15.56
N LEU A 198 -13.62 15.38 14.46
CA LEU A 198 -14.71 14.57 13.96
C LEU A 198 -14.79 13.22 14.67
N LYS A 199 -16.02 12.70 14.76
CA LYS A 199 -16.35 11.35 15.20
C LYS A 199 -17.14 10.64 14.11
N ILE A 200 -16.70 9.45 13.70
CA ILE A 200 -17.39 8.63 12.70
C ILE A 200 -18.21 7.57 13.43
N GLN A 201 -19.53 7.58 13.25
CA GLN A 201 -20.47 6.69 13.92
C GLN A 201 -21.48 6.12 12.94
N HIS A 202 -21.89 4.88 13.19
CA HIS A 202 -23.01 4.24 12.52
C HIS A 202 -24.23 4.25 13.45
N LEU A 203 -25.28 4.94 13.04
CA LEU A 203 -26.59 4.87 13.68
C LEU A 203 -27.32 3.64 13.15
N ASN A 204 -27.50 2.63 13.99
CA ASN A 204 -28.23 1.42 13.63
C ASN A 204 -29.73 1.70 13.52
N THR A 205 -30.44 0.82 12.82
CA THR A 205 -31.90 0.94 12.62
C THR A 205 -32.71 0.80 13.90
N ASP A 206 -32.13 0.20 14.95
CA ASP A 206 -32.72 0.09 16.29
C ASP A 206 -32.46 1.33 17.17
N GLY A 207 -31.79 2.35 16.63
CA GLY A 207 -31.41 3.58 17.33
C GLY A 207 -30.10 3.48 18.12
N SER A 208 -29.48 2.30 18.21
CA SER A 208 -28.17 2.17 18.87
C SER A 208 -27.05 2.79 18.03
N VAL A 209 -26.03 3.34 18.69
CA VAL A 209 -24.91 4.01 18.02
C VAL A 209 -23.65 3.17 18.17
N LYS A 210 -23.04 2.80 17.04
CA LYS A 210 -21.72 2.16 16.99
C LYS A 210 -20.67 3.18 16.56
N VAL A 211 -19.71 3.47 17.44
CA VAL A 211 -18.55 4.29 17.08
C VAL A 211 -17.63 3.49 16.16
N LEU A 212 -17.36 4.03 14.97
CA LEU A 212 -16.43 3.43 14.00
C LEU A 212 -15.03 4.04 14.18
N LYS A 213 -14.96 5.35 14.42
CA LYS A 213 -13.73 6.07 14.74
C LYS A 213 -14.05 7.21 15.71
N ASP A 214 -13.46 7.18 16.89
CA ASP A 214 -13.83 8.10 17.97
C ASP A 214 -13.30 9.53 17.77
N LYS A 215 -12.07 9.65 17.27
CA LYS A 215 -11.38 10.93 17.10
C LYS A 215 -10.62 10.99 15.78
N VAL A 216 -11.01 11.95 14.93
CA VAL A 216 -10.29 12.37 13.73
C VAL A 216 -10.05 13.87 13.87
N ALA A 217 -8.81 14.27 14.12
CA ALA A 217 -8.47 15.68 14.19
C ALA A 217 -8.51 16.28 12.78
N VAL A 218 -9.05 17.49 12.65
CA VAL A 218 -9.04 18.26 11.41
C VAL A 218 -8.47 19.64 11.67
N LEU A 219 -7.77 20.20 10.68
CA LEU A 219 -7.14 21.51 10.72
C LEU A 219 -8.07 22.57 10.12
N GLU A 220 -7.78 23.84 10.42
CA GLU A 220 -8.34 24.97 9.68
C GLU A 220 -7.96 24.86 8.19
N GLY A 221 -8.95 24.99 7.32
CA GLY A 221 -8.81 24.86 5.87
C GLY A 221 -8.73 23.41 5.37
N GLU A 222 -8.78 22.41 6.25
CA GLU A 222 -8.74 21.00 5.84
C GLU A 222 -10.02 20.62 5.10
N VAL A 223 -9.87 19.86 4.02
CA VAL A 223 -10.97 19.28 3.26
C VAL A 223 -11.14 17.82 3.68
N VAL A 224 -12.37 17.45 4.04
CA VAL A 224 -12.71 16.08 4.41
C VAL A 224 -13.84 15.59 3.52
N ASP A 225 -13.63 14.43 2.91
CA ASP A 225 -14.58 13.78 2.02
C ASP A 225 -15.09 12.48 2.63
N ALA A 226 -16.36 12.16 2.38
CA ALA A 226 -16.97 10.89 2.75
C ALA A 226 -17.77 10.34 1.56
N ALA A 227 -17.56 9.06 1.26
CA ALA A 227 -18.22 8.38 0.15
C ALA A 227 -18.52 6.91 0.52
N THR A 228 -19.43 6.28 -0.23
CA THR A 228 -19.83 4.88 -0.01
C THR A 228 -19.82 4.07 -1.29
N MET A 229 -19.55 2.77 -1.18
CA MET A 229 -19.73 1.83 -2.28
C MET A 229 -20.91 0.91 -1.94
N SER A 230 -22.00 1.01 -2.70
CA SER A 230 -23.17 0.17 -2.50
C SER A 230 -22.87 -1.25 -2.93
N LYS A 231 -22.79 -2.18 -1.96
CA LYS A 231 -22.62 -3.62 -2.23
C LYS A 231 -23.65 -4.14 -3.24
N LYS A 232 -24.92 -3.70 -3.12
CA LYS A 232 -26.00 -4.13 -4.03
C LYS A 232 -25.72 -3.66 -5.46
N ALA A 233 -25.38 -2.37 -5.63
CA ALA A 233 -25.10 -1.80 -6.95
C ALA A 233 -23.85 -2.43 -7.57
N LEU A 234 -22.78 -2.64 -6.77
CA LEU A 234 -21.53 -3.24 -7.21
C LEU A 234 -21.73 -4.68 -7.72
N ARG A 235 -22.48 -5.51 -6.98
CA ARG A 235 -22.76 -6.90 -7.39
C ARG A 235 -23.61 -6.94 -8.67
N ALA A 236 -24.64 -6.09 -8.76
CA ALA A 236 -25.46 -5.99 -9.97
C ALA A 236 -24.65 -5.54 -11.19
N PHE A 237 -23.73 -4.58 -11.00
CA PHE A 237 -22.77 -4.17 -12.02
C PHE A 237 -21.89 -5.33 -12.47
N TYR A 238 -21.25 -6.07 -11.54
CA TYR A 238 -20.44 -7.22 -11.92
C TYR A 238 -21.23 -8.29 -12.67
N GLN A 239 -22.43 -8.64 -12.23
CA GLN A 239 -23.29 -9.60 -12.94
C GLN A 239 -23.57 -9.15 -14.38
N HIS A 240 -23.88 -7.86 -14.57
CA HIS A 240 -24.12 -7.31 -15.89
C HIS A 240 -22.88 -7.39 -16.78
N GLU A 241 -21.72 -6.91 -16.30
CA GLU A 241 -20.48 -6.89 -17.10
C GLU A 241 -19.92 -8.29 -17.37
N ILE A 242 -20.14 -9.25 -16.47
CA ILE A 242 -19.80 -10.66 -16.72
C ILE A 242 -20.64 -11.20 -17.89
N ALA A 243 -21.95 -10.92 -17.90
CA ALA A 243 -22.85 -11.36 -18.96
C ALA A 243 -22.55 -10.66 -20.29
N ASP A 244 -22.30 -9.36 -20.26
CA ASP A 244 -21.96 -8.56 -21.44
C ASP A 244 -20.62 -8.99 -22.06
N ALA A 245 -19.57 -9.17 -21.26
CA ALA A 245 -18.29 -9.66 -21.75
C ALA A 245 -18.42 -11.04 -22.43
N ASN A 246 -19.23 -11.93 -21.85
CA ASN A 246 -19.53 -13.23 -22.44
C ASN A 246 -20.37 -13.11 -23.74
N GLN A 247 -21.35 -12.20 -23.80
CA GLN A 247 -22.16 -11.95 -24.99
C GLN A 247 -21.33 -11.36 -26.14
N GLN A 248 -20.42 -10.44 -25.83
CA GLN A 248 -19.58 -9.77 -26.81
C GLN A 248 -18.37 -10.62 -27.25
N ASP A 249 -18.13 -11.74 -26.57
CA ASP A 249 -16.96 -12.63 -26.72
C ASP A 249 -15.64 -11.85 -26.54
N VAL A 250 -15.51 -11.20 -25.38
CA VAL A 250 -14.31 -10.46 -24.99
C VAL A 250 -13.77 -10.95 -23.65
N LEU A 251 -12.47 -10.78 -23.44
CA LEU A 251 -11.84 -11.14 -22.16
C LEU A 251 -12.32 -10.19 -21.05
N LEU A 252 -12.96 -10.75 -20.04
CA LEU A 252 -13.26 -10.03 -18.80
C LEU A 252 -11.96 -9.82 -18.01
N SER A 253 -11.69 -8.58 -17.65
CA SER A 253 -10.56 -8.22 -16.78
C SER A 253 -11.00 -7.23 -15.71
N LEU A 254 -10.47 -7.38 -14.50
CA LEU A 254 -10.75 -6.50 -13.36
C LEU A 254 -9.49 -5.75 -12.96
N HIS A 255 -9.56 -4.42 -12.99
CA HIS A 255 -8.43 -3.53 -12.69
C HIS A 255 -8.69 -2.78 -11.38
N LEU A 256 -8.02 -3.22 -10.31
CA LEU A 256 -8.10 -2.64 -8.97
C LEU A 256 -6.69 -2.39 -8.42
N LYS A 257 -6.60 -1.76 -7.25
CA LYS A 257 -5.34 -1.42 -6.57
C LYS A 257 -5.25 -2.01 -5.16
N ALA A 258 -5.61 -3.29 -5.03
CA ALA A 258 -5.79 -4.05 -3.79
C ALA A 258 -4.69 -3.88 -2.72
N THR A 259 -3.42 -3.75 -3.13
CA THR A 259 -2.30 -3.59 -2.20
C THR A 259 -2.22 -2.19 -1.58
N MET A 260 -2.49 -1.15 -2.39
CA MET A 260 -2.52 0.23 -1.90
C MET A 260 -3.80 0.46 -1.11
N MET A 261 -4.93 0.10 -1.73
CA MET A 261 -6.27 0.24 -1.17
C MET A 261 -6.61 -0.99 -0.33
N LYS A 262 -5.81 -1.20 0.72
CA LYS A 262 -5.74 -2.46 1.52
C LYS A 262 -7.03 -2.88 2.23
N VAL A 263 -8.07 -2.05 2.18
CA VAL A 263 -9.38 -2.28 2.82
C VAL A 263 -10.47 -2.40 1.76
N SER A 264 -10.68 -1.37 0.93
CA SER A 264 -11.79 -1.33 -0.04
C SER A 264 -11.64 -2.36 -1.16
N ASP A 265 -10.48 -2.39 -1.81
CA ASP A 265 -10.30 -3.12 -3.07
C ASP A 265 -10.31 -4.64 -2.90
N PRO A 266 -9.73 -5.23 -1.84
CA PRO A 266 -9.92 -6.66 -1.57
C PRO A 266 -11.39 -7.06 -1.38
N ILE A 267 -12.22 -6.18 -0.81
CA ILE A 267 -13.67 -6.43 -0.66
C ILE A 267 -14.36 -6.40 -2.03
N MET A 268 -14.04 -5.39 -2.87
CA MET A 268 -14.58 -5.30 -4.23
C MET A 268 -14.14 -6.49 -5.09
N PHE A 269 -12.86 -6.89 -5.00
CA PHE A 269 -12.33 -8.08 -5.64
C PHE A 269 -13.06 -9.36 -5.19
N GLY A 270 -13.29 -9.50 -3.88
CA GLY A 270 -14.06 -10.63 -3.33
C GLY A 270 -15.47 -10.71 -3.90
N HIS A 271 -16.16 -9.58 -4.06
CA HIS A 271 -17.46 -9.55 -4.73
C HIS A 271 -17.38 -9.96 -6.20
N ALA A 272 -16.37 -9.53 -6.95
CA ALA A 272 -16.18 -9.97 -8.33
C ALA A 272 -15.98 -11.50 -8.44
N VAL A 273 -15.17 -12.09 -7.55
CA VAL A 273 -14.96 -13.55 -7.49
C VAL A 273 -16.25 -14.29 -7.15
N LEU A 274 -17.04 -13.77 -6.20
CA LEU A 274 -18.32 -14.36 -5.80
C LEU A 274 -19.34 -14.34 -6.95
N GLU A 275 -19.43 -13.24 -7.72
CA GLU A 275 -20.34 -13.19 -8.87
C GLU A 275 -19.87 -14.06 -10.02
N PHE A 276 -18.58 -14.04 -10.34
CA PHE A 276 -18.04 -14.82 -11.46
C PHE A 276 -18.19 -16.33 -11.23
N PHE A 277 -17.96 -16.81 -10.01
CA PHE A 277 -18.10 -18.21 -9.63
C PHE A 277 -19.39 -18.50 -8.85
N GLN A 278 -20.43 -17.69 -9.03
CA GLN A 278 -21.68 -17.81 -8.27
C GLN A 278 -22.22 -19.25 -8.20
N PRO A 279 -22.29 -20.03 -9.29
CA PRO A 279 -22.80 -21.41 -9.23
C PRO A 279 -21.96 -22.34 -8.33
N VAL A 280 -20.65 -22.08 -8.20
CA VAL A 280 -19.75 -22.87 -7.36
C VAL A 280 -19.99 -22.56 -5.88
N PHE A 281 -20.07 -21.28 -5.54
CA PHE A 281 -20.32 -20.85 -4.16
C PHE A 281 -21.71 -21.26 -3.68
N GLU A 282 -22.73 -21.23 -4.54
CA GLU A 282 -24.07 -21.73 -4.22
C GLU A 282 -24.07 -23.24 -3.97
N LYS A 283 -23.44 -24.02 -4.86
CA LYS A 283 -23.35 -25.48 -4.72
C LYS A 283 -22.59 -25.92 -3.46
N HIS A 284 -21.54 -25.18 -3.08
CA HIS A 284 -20.64 -25.53 -1.98
C HIS A 284 -20.79 -24.61 -0.77
N ALA A 285 -21.95 -23.97 -0.60
CA ALA A 285 -22.17 -22.97 0.45
C ALA A 285 -21.81 -23.48 1.84
N ALA A 286 -22.15 -24.73 2.18
CA ALA A 286 -21.85 -25.32 3.49
C ALA A 286 -20.35 -25.56 3.74
N LEU A 287 -19.54 -25.73 2.70
CA LEU A 287 -18.09 -25.94 2.83
C LEU A 287 -17.34 -24.62 3.06
N PHE A 288 -17.86 -23.52 2.52
CA PHE A 288 -17.26 -22.18 2.61
C PHE A 288 -17.87 -21.29 3.70
N ALA A 289 -18.90 -21.79 4.41
CA ALA A 289 -19.57 -21.10 5.50
C ALA A 289 -18.70 -20.96 6.76
#